data_AF-A0A2S6TWS7-F1
#
_entry.id   AF-A0A2S6TWS7-F1
#
_cell.length_a   1.000
_cell.length_b   1.000
_cell.length_c   1.000
_cell.angle_alpha   90.00
_cell.angle_beta   90.00
_cell.angle_gamma   90.00
#
_symmetry.space_group_name_H-M   'P 1'
#
loop_
_entity.id
_entity.type
_entity.pdbx_description
1 polymer ?
#
loop_
_entity_poly.entity_id
_entity_poly.type
_entity_poly.pdbx_seq_one_letter_code
_entity_poly.pdbx_strand_id
1 'polypeptide(L)'
;MSFMWPTAPPDFVAAMKAAEALGVSEYDFFRLAFRRWSDREANEKTLERSFVAYMFHQNVPVWVRHFSRDVLSRDAAGILDAAELGALKYRHHPPPHRNGPLYIGLMGAMMVLYCVALLDISYDPQTSAPMPCYGGPGFKVIAEMAHAIAGKELPHCENFKKPR
;
A
#
# COMPACT_ATOMS: atom_id res chain seq x y z
N MET A 1 8.10 2.69 -31.52
CA MET A 1 6.77 3.19 -31.10
C MET A 1 6.95 3.91 -29.77
N SER A 2 7.05 5.24 -29.79
CA SER A 2 7.20 6.06 -28.60
C SER A 2 5.82 6.45 -28.08
N PHE A 3 5.47 5.99 -26.88
CA PHE A 3 4.23 6.35 -26.22
C PHE A 3 4.39 7.78 -25.67
N MET A 4 3.91 8.74 -26.45
CA MET A 4 3.92 10.16 -26.13
C MET A 4 2.78 10.43 -25.14
N TRP A 5 3.03 10.25 -23.84
CA TRP A 5 2.24 10.96 -22.84
C TRP A 5 2.67 12.44 -22.84
N PRO A 6 1.74 13.40 -22.70
CA PRO A 6 2.13 14.75 -22.38
C PRO A 6 2.82 14.68 -21.01
N THR A 7 4.11 15.01 -20.97
CA THR A 7 4.79 15.24 -19.69
C THR A 7 4.02 16.36 -19.00
N ALA A 8 3.32 16.04 -17.92
CA ALA A 8 2.66 17.06 -17.10
C ALA A 8 3.64 18.21 -16.82
N PRO A 9 3.19 19.47 -16.75
CA PRO A 9 4.05 20.61 -16.47
C PRO A 9 4.96 20.29 -15.28
N PRO A 10 6.27 20.58 -15.36
CA PRO A 10 7.23 20.21 -14.31
C PRO A 10 6.80 20.74 -12.94
N ASP A 11 6.10 21.88 -12.91
CA ASP A 11 5.58 22.50 -11.70
C ASP A 11 4.46 21.70 -11.02
N PHE A 12 3.60 21.01 -11.77
CA PHE A 12 2.53 20.15 -11.21
C PHE A 12 3.15 18.95 -10.48
N VAL A 13 4.06 18.26 -11.17
CA VAL A 13 4.79 17.12 -10.61
C VAL A 13 5.60 17.55 -9.39
N ALA A 14 6.20 18.73 -9.42
CA ALA A 14 6.92 19.28 -8.27
C ALA A 14 6.00 19.54 -7.07
N ALA A 15 4.79 20.10 -7.28
CA ALA A 15 3.82 20.32 -6.22
C ALA A 15 3.36 19.00 -5.58
N MET A 16 3.04 18.00 -6.41
CA MET A 16 2.64 16.66 -5.94
C MET A 16 3.76 16.00 -5.12
N LYS A 17 4.99 15.97 -5.65
CA LYS A 17 6.14 15.38 -4.95
C LYS A 17 6.46 16.11 -3.63
N ALA A 18 6.32 17.44 -3.61
CA ALA A 18 6.54 18.22 -2.40
C ALA A 18 5.49 17.92 -1.32
N ALA A 19 4.22 17.73 -1.71
CA ALA A 19 3.17 17.32 -0.78
C ALA A 19 3.43 15.92 -0.20
N GLU A 20 3.87 14.98 -1.04
CA GLU A 20 4.25 13.63 -0.64
C GLU A 20 5.45 13.63 0.33
N ALA A 21 6.50 14.38 0.03
CA ALA A 21 7.67 14.53 0.91
C ALA A 21 7.30 15.06 2.31
N LEU A 22 6.29 15.93 2.39
CA LEU A 22 5.76 16.45 3.65
C LEU A 22 4.74 15.53 4.33
N GLY A 23 4.24 14.50 3.63
CA GLY A 23 3.20 13.60 4.14
C GLY A 23 1.86 14.29 4.38
N VAL A 24 1.51 15.31 3.59
CA VAL A 24 0.24 16.04 3.66
C VAL A 24 -0.57 15.86 2.38
N SER A 25 -1.88 16.10 2.44
CA SER A 25 -2.70 16.11 1.23
C SER A 25 -2.30 17.27 0.31
N GLU A 26 -2.52 17.15 -1.01
CA GLU A 26 -2.24 18.24 -1.95
C GLU A 26 -3.05 19.51 -1.63
N TYR A 27 -4.29 19.35 -1.15
CA TYR A 27 -5.12 20.48 -0.73
C TYR A 27 -4.55 21.19 0.51
N ASP A 28 -4.08 20.42 1.49
CA ASP A 28 -3.42 20.96 2.69
C ASP A 28 -2.08 21.62 2.36
N PHE A 29 -1.33 21.06 1.40
CA PHE A 29 -0.13 21.68 0.87
C PHE A 29 -0.43 23.06 0.27
N PHE A 30 -1.54 23.19 -0.47
CA PHE A 30 -2.02 24.47 -0.98
C PHE A 30 -2.37 25.44 0.16
N ARG A 31 -3.09 24.99 1.17
CA ARG A 31 -3.41 25.83 2.34
C ARG A 31 -2.16 26.32 3.05
N LEU A 32 -1.17 25.45 3.22
CA LEU A 32 0.10 25.75 3.87
C LEU A 32 0.93 26.76 3.08
N ALA A 33 1.08 26.54 1.77
CA ALA A 33 1.84 27.42 0.90
C ALA A 33 1.20 28.82 0.81
N PHE A 34 -0.14 28.91 0.76
CA PHE A 34 -0.83 30.20 0.77
C PHE A 34 -0.60 30.96 2.09
N ARG A 35 -0.68 30.25 3.22
CA ARG A 35 -0.42 30.83 4.54
C ARG A 35 1.00 31.39 4.63
N ARG A 36 2.00 30.64 4.14
CA ARG A 36 3.41 31.07 4.15
C ARG A 36 3.67 32.26 3.22
N TRP A 37 2.93 32.35 2.12
CA TRP A 37 3.06 33.45 1.16
C TRP A 37 2.40 34.75 1.63
N SER A 38 1.17 34.65 2.16
CA SER A 38 0.34 35.82 2.48
C SER A 38 0.34 36.22 3.96
N ASP A 39 0.97 35.41 4.82
CA ASP A 39 0.91 35.48 6.28
C ASP A 39 -0.53 35.49 6.87
N ARG A 40 -1.51 35.08 6.05
CA ARG A 40 -2.93 35.06 6.38
C ARG A 40 -3.51 33.66 6.18
N GLU A 41 -4.59 33.39 6.90
CA GLU A 41 -5.32 32.15 6.69
C GLU A 41 -6.12 32.22 5.38
N ALA A 42 -6.06 31.15 4.58
CA ALA A 42 -6.70 31.12 3.28
C ALA A 42 -8.23 31.16 3.42
N ASN A 43 -8.88 32.03 2.65
CA ASN A 43 -10.33 31.92 2.44
C ASN A 43 -10.61 30.65 1.63
N GLU A 44 -11.38 29.73 2.21
CA GLU A 44 -11.67 28.41 1.67
C GLU A 44 -12.17 28.48 0.22
N LYS A 45 -13.10 29.40 -0.10
CA LYS A 45 -13.63 29.56 -1.47
C LYS A 45 -12.56 29.97 -2.49
N THR A 46 -11.60 30.78 -2.08
CA THR A 46 -10.52 31.24 -2.97
C THR A 46 -9.47 30.16 -3.16
N LEU A 47 -9.18 29.41 -2.09
CA LEU A 47 -8.27 28.27 -2.12
C LEU A 47 -8.82 27.15 -2.99
N GLU A 48 -10.09 26.78 -2.79
CA GLU A 48 -10.81 25.77 -3.57
C GLU A 48 -10.80 26.12 -5.06
N ARG A 49 -11.13 27.38 -5.42
CA ARG A 49 -11.07 27.82 -6.82
C ARG A 49 -9.67 27.62 -7.43
N SER A 50 -8.63 27.93 -6.67
CA SER A 50 -7.24 27.78 -7.12
C SER A 50 -6.85 26.30 -7.24
N PHE A 51 -7.32 25.46 -6.31
CA PHE A 51 -7.08 24.02 -6.31
C PHE A 51 -7.82 23.30 -7.44
N VAL A 52 -9.07 23.67 -7.73
CA VAL A 52 -9.84 23.17 -8.87
C VAL A 52 -9.12 23.51 -10.18
N ALA A 53 -8.65 24.76 -10.33
CA ALA A 53 -7.88 25.15 -11.52
C ALA A 53 -6.58 24.35 -11.65
N TYR A 54 -5.93 24.02 -10.53
CA TYR A 54 -4.77 23.13 -10.50
C TYR A 54 -5.12 21.70 -10.95
N MET A 55 -6.20 21.10 -10.42
CA MET A 55 -6.59 19.73 -10.76
C MET A 55 -7.00 19.57 -12.23
N PHE A 56 -7.79 20.51 -12.76
CA PHE A 56 -8.36 20.37 -14.12
C PHE A 56 -7.48 20.96 -15.22
N HIS A 57 -6.73 22.02 -14.92
CA HIS A 57 -5.93 22.71 -15.92
C HIS A 57 -4.42 22.59 -15.70
N GLN A 58 -3.98 21.83 -14.68
CA GLN A 58 -2.57 21.68 -14.29
C GLN A 58 -1.88 23.04 -14.05
N ASN A 59 -2.68 24.06 -13.74
CA ASN A 59 -2.20 25.42 -13.51
C ASN A 59 -1.82 25.58 -12.04
N VAL A 60 -0.53 25.48 -11.77
CA VAL A 60 0.01 25.64 -10.42
C VAL A 60 0.13 27.14 -10.11
N PRO A 61 -0.48 27.66 -9.03
CA PRO A 61 -0.29 29.05 -8.61
C PRO A 61 1.16 29.36 -8.23
N VAL A 62 1.60 30.60 -8.43
CA VAL A 62 3.00 31.01 -8.20
C VAL A 62 3.50 30.69 -6.79
N TRP A 63 2.67 30.93 -5.77
CA TRP A 63 3.01 30.65 -4.37
C TRP A 63 3.21 29.15 -4.11
N VAL A 64 2.45 28.27 -4.77
CA VAL A 64 2.65 26.81 -4.71
C VAL A 64 3.96 26.42 -5.39
N ARG A 65 4.28 27.00 -6.56
CA ARG A 65 5.52 26.71 -7.30
C ARG A 65 6.76 27.10 -6.49
N HIS A 66 6.72 28.26 -5.84
CA HIS A 66 7.82 28.70 -5.01
C HIS A 66 8.01 27.77 -3.81
N PHE A 67 6.91 27.40 -3.15
CA PHE A 67 6.95 26.52 -1.99
C PHE A 67 7.39 25.09 -2.34
N SER A 68 6.94 24.54 -3.46
CA SER A 68 7.35 23.20 -3.89
C SER A 68 8.85 23.12 -4.19
N ARG A 69 9.44 24.18 -4.76
CA ARG A 69 10.89 24.26 -4.98
C ARG A 69 11.67 24.32 -3.68
N ASP A 70 11.23 25.12 -2.70
CA ASP A 70 11.86 25.19 -1.37
C ASP A 70 11.81 23.82 -0.68
N VAL A 71 10.64 23.18 -0.64
CA VAL A 71 10.46 21.85 -0.03
C VAL A 71 11.34 20.79 -0.69
N LEU A 72 11.33 20.69 -2.02
CA LEU A 72 12.14 19.70 -2.74
C LEU A 72 13.65 19.97 -2.59
N SER A 73 14.05 21.24 -2.47
CA SER A 73 15.46 21.58 -2.23
C SER A 73 15.93 21.14 -0.83
N ARG A 74 15.08 21.28 0.19
CA ARG A 74 15.35 20.83 1.57
C ARG A 74 15.31 19.31 1.68
N ASP A 75 14.40 18.66 0.94
CA ASP A 75 14.29 17.21 0.86
C ASP A 75 15.54 16.60 0.23
N ALA A 76 16.00 17.15 -0.91
CA ALA A 76 17.24 16.72 -1.56
C ALA A 76 18.49 16.91 -0.68
N ALA A 77 18.47 17.91 0.22
CA ALA A 77 19.53 18.13 1.20
C ALA A 77 19.44 17.23 2.45
N GLY A 78 18.32 16.51 2.64
CA GLY A 78 18.05 15.69 3.83
C GLY A 78 17.75 16.50 5.10
N ILE A 79 17.40 17.78 4.97
CA ILE A 79 17.13 18.71 6.09
C ILE A 79 15.63 19.05 6.14
N LEU A 80 14.78 18.24 5.49
CA LEU A 80 13.35 18.50 5.48
C LEU A 80 12.73 18.24 6.85
N ASP A 81 12.41 19.32 7.57
CA ASP A 81 11.63 19.25 8.80
C ASP A 81 10.18 19.73 8.56
N ALA A 82 9.26 18.78 8.58
CA ALA A 82 7.82 19.03 8.48
C ALA A 82 7.27 19.85 9.66
N ALA A 83 7.93 19.82 10.83
CA ALA A 83 7.55 20.60 11.99
C ALA A 83 7.89 22.09 11.81
N GLU A 84 9.11 22.40 11.37
CA GLU A 84 9.56 23.76 11.04
C GLU A 84 8.67 24.41 9.97
N LEU A 85 8.28 23.62 8.97
CA LEU A 85 7.42 24.08 7.88
C LEU A 85 5.94 24.22 8.29
N GLY A 86 5.57 23.83 9.52
CA GLY A 86 4.20 23.91 10.03
C GLY A 86 3.24 22.88 9.43
N ALA A 87 3.77 21.90 8.69
CA ALA A 87 2.99 20.86 8.02
C ALA A 87 2.33 19.90 9.00
N LEU A 88 2.88 19.73 10.22
CA LEU A 88 2.30 18.88 11.27
C LEU A 88 0.85 19.25 11.64
N LYS A 89 0.47 20.53 11.54
CA LYS A 89 -0.92 20.98 11.82
C LYS A 89 -1.92 20.47 10.77
N TYR A 90 -1.43 20.14 9.59
CA TYR A 90 -2.23 19.73 8.44
C TYR A 90 -1.98 18.27 8.06
N ARG A 91 -1.12 17.56 8.80
CA ARG A 91 -0.89 16.13 8.61
C ARG A 91 -2.12 15.38 9.09
N HIS A 92 -3.01 15.08 8.14
CA HIS A 92 -4.18 14.28 8.43
C HIS A 92 -3.76 12.81 8.54
N HIS A 93 -3.55 12.34 9.77
CA HIS A 93 -3.60 10.91 10.04
C HIS A 93 -5.08 10.52 10.06
N PRO A 94 -5.58 9.71 9.11
CA PRO A 94 -6.93 9.19 9.22
C PRO A 94 -7.01 8.48 10.59
N PRO A 95 -7.96 8.84 11.47
CA PRO A 95 -8.07 8.18 12.75
C PRO A 95 -8.28 6.68 12.47
N PRO A 96 -7.59 5.79 13.20
CA PRO A 96 -7.82 4.37 13.04
C PRO A 96 -9.33 4.13 13.24
N HIS A 97 -9.95 3.42 12.29
CA HIS A 97 -11.37 3.12 12.38
C HIS A 97 -11.64 2.47 13.74
N ARG A 98 -12.69 2.91 14.47
CA ARG A 98 -12.95 2.48 15.86
C ARG A 98 -13.01 0.95 16.02
N ASN A 99 -13.46 0.26 14.97
CA ASN A 99 -13.58 -1.19 14.92
C ASN A 99 -12.46 -1.86 14.10
N GLY A 100 -11.41 -1.13 13.73
CA GLY A 100 -10.24 -1.63 13.00
C GLY A 100 -9.64 -2.91 13.60
N PRO A 101 -9.34 -2.98 14.91
CA PRO A 101 -8.84 -4.22 15.51
C PRO A 101 -9.85 -5.37 15.46
N LEU A 102 -11.15 -5.08 15.50
CA LEU A 102 -12.20 -6.09 15.40
C LEU A 102 -12.25 -6.69 13.98
N TYR A 103 -12.15 -5.87 12.93
CA TYR A 103 -12.09 -6.36 11.55
C TYR A 103 -10.83 -7.18 11.27
N ILE A 104 -9.68 -6.74 11.80
CA ILE A 104 -8.42 -7.50 11.70
C ILE A 104 -8.55 -8.86 12.41
N GLY A 105 -9.13 -8.88 13.60
CA GLY A 105 -9.41 -10.11 14.34
C GLY A 105 -10.37 -11.04 13.61
N LEU A 106 -11.46 -10.50 13.04
CA LEU A 106 -12.44 -11.25 12.27
C LEU A 106 -11.83 -11.85 11.01
N MET A 107 -10.99 -11.08 10.29
CA MET A 107 -10.27 -11.59 9.13
C MET A 107 -9.31 -12.74 9.51
N GLY A 108 -8.56 -12.58 10.61
CA GLY A 108 -7.70 -13.63 11.13
C GLY A 108 -8.47 -14.89 11.51
N ALA A 109 -9.60 -14.75 12.20
CA ALA A 109 -10.46 -15.87 12.58
C ALA A 109 -11.04 -16.58 11.34
N MET A 110 -11.51 -15.82 10.35
CA MET A 110 -11.98 -16.39 9.08
C MET A 110 -10.87 -17.12 8.32
N MET A 111 -9.64 -16.59 8.34
CA MET A 111 -8.50 -17.25 7.71
C MET A 111 -8.14 -18.56 8.42
N VAL A 112 -8.18 -18.59 9.76
CA VAL A 112 -7.97 -19.82 10.53
C VAL A 112 -9.08 -20.84 10.28
N LEU A 113 -10.34 -20.41 10.28
CA LEU A 113 -11.48 -21.28 9.95
C LEU A 113 -11.38 -21.84 8.53
N TYR A 114 -10.95 -21.03 7.57
CA TYR A 114 -10.71 -21.46 6.20
C TYR A 114 -9.57 -22.50 6.13
N CYS A 115 -8.46 -22.27 6.85
CA CYS A 115 -7.39 -23.25 6.95
C CYS A 115 -7.84 -24.58 7.59
N VAL A 116 -8.70 -24.53 8.62
CA VAL A 116 -9.27 -25.73 9.25
C VAL A 116 -10.21 -26.45 8.29
N ALA A 117 -11.08 -25.72 7.59
CA ALA A 117 -11.96 -26.29 6.59
C ALA A 117 -11.19 -26.99 5.46
N LEU A 118 -10.03 -26.47 5.05
CA LEU A 118 -9.14 -27.14 4.10
C LEU A 118 -8.56 -28.46 4.63
N LEU A 119 -8.37 -28.60 5.95
CA LEU A 119 -7.92 -29.86 6.56
C LEU A 119 -9.03 -30.92 6.59
N ASP A 120 -10.29 -30.51 6.69
CA ASP A 120 -11.47 -31.38 6.71
C ASP A 120 -11.95 -31.82 5.32
N ILE A 121 -11.37 -31.32 4.23
CA ILE A 121 -11.67 -31.80 2.88
C ILE A 121 -11.11 -33.22 2.74
N SER A 122 -11.96 -34.19 3.07
CA SER A 122 -11.70 -35.61 2.82
C SER A 122 -11.56 -35.82 1.31
N TYR A 123 -10.41 -36.32 0.90
CA TYR A 123 -10.11 -36.59 -0.50
C TYR A 123 -11.00 -37.74 -0.99
N ASP A 124 -11.87 -37.44 -1.96
CA ASP A 124 -12.64 -38.47 -2.66
C ASP A 124 -11.82 -38.98 -3.87
N PRO A 125 -11.36 -40.24 -3.85
CA PRO A 125 -10.52 -40.81 -4.91
C PRO A 125 -11.25 -40.96 -6.26
N GLN A 126 -12.58 -40.81 -6.32
CA GLN A 126 -13.35 -40.95 -7.56
C GLN A 126 -13.46 -39.65 -8.36
N THR A 127 -13.38 -38.50 -7.69
CA THR A 127 -13.59 -37.17 -8.29
C THR A 127 -12.35 -36.27 -8.25
N SER A 128 -11.36 -36.61 -7.42
CA SER A 128 -10.14 -35.83 -7.21
C SER A 128 -8.99 -36.29 -8.11
N ALA A 129 -8.10 -35.36 -8.48
CA ALA A 129 -6.88 -35.69 -9.22
C ALA A 129 -6.03 -36.69 -8.41
N PRO A 130 -5.47 -37.75 -9.03
CA PRO A 130 -4.74 -38.79 -8.33
C PRO A 130 -3.63 -38.18 -7.46
N MET A 131 -3.65 -38.48 -6.15
CA MET A 131 -2.59 -38.04 -5.25
C MET A 131 -1.22 -38.48 -5.80
N PRO A 132 -0.20 -37.61 -5.82
CA PRO A 132 1.17 -38.09 -5.94
C PRO A 132 1.44 -39.05 -4.79
N CYS A 133 2.22 -40.12 -5.02
CA CYS A 133 2.38 -41.29 -4.14
C CYS A 133 2.80 -41.07 -2.66
N TYR A 134 2.92 -39.83 -2.21
CA TYR A 134 3.26 -39.48 -0.85
C TYR A 134 1.96 -39.28 -0.07
N GLY A 135 1.60 -40.28 0.74
CA GLY A 135 0.35 -40.33 1.49
C GLY A 135 0.10 -39.08 2.33
N GLY A 136 -0.85 -38.27 1.89
CA GLY A 136 -1.43 -37.17 2.65
C GLY A 136 -2.04 -36.11 1.73
N PRO A 137 -3.01 -35.31 2.22
CA PRO A 137 -3.61 -34.19 1.48
C PRO A 137 -2.66 -32.98 1.31
N GLY A 138 -1.34 -33.20 1.35
CA GLY A 138 -0.32 -32.16 1.34
C GLY A 138 0.34 -31.97 -0.02
N PHE A 139 0.65 -30.72 -0.36
CA PHE A 139 1.48 -30.38 -1.51
C PHE A 139 2.85 -31.08 -1.43
N LYS A 140 3.30 -31.69 -2.54
CA LYS A 140 4.57 -32.46 -2.70
C LYS A 140 5.78 -31.84 -2.00
N VAL A 141 5.92 -30.52 -2.10
CA VAL A 141 7.04 -29.74 -1.56
C VAL A 141 7.12 -29.84 -0.03
N ILE A 142 5.97 -29.86 0.65
CA ILE A 142 5.90 -29.90 2.11
C ILE A 142 6.31 -31.29 2.63
N ALA A 143 5.87 -32.35 1.95
CA ALA A 143 6.22 -33.72 2.29
C ALA A 143 7.71 -34.02 2.08
N GLU A 144 8.28 -33.55 0.95
CA GLU A 144 9.72 -33.66 0.67
C GLU A 144 10.55 -32.92 1.73
N MET A 145 10.14 -31.70 2.10
CA MET A 145 10.85 -30.91 3.11
C MET A 145 10.74 -31.54 4.50
N ALA A 146 9.56 -32.06 4.89
CA ALA A 146 9.36 -32.73 6.17
C ALA A 146 10.20 -34.00 6.32
N HIS A 147 10.31 -34.81 5.24
CA HIS A 147 11.16 -36.01 5.26
C HIS A 147 12.65 -35.69 5.24
N ALA A 148 13.07 -34.65 4.50
CA ALA A 148 14.44 -34.15 4.54
C ALA A 148 14.84 -33.65 5.93
N ILE A 149 13.95 -32.90 6.62
CA ILE A 149 14.19 -32.43 7.99
C ILE A 149 14.19 -33.59 9.00
N ALA A 150 13.32 -34.59 8.80
CA ALA A 150 13.26 -35.77 9.65
C ALA A 150 14.39 -36.79 9.39
N GLY A 151 15.24 -36.57 8.37
CA GLY A 151 16.32 -37.47 7.99
C GLY A 151 15.87 -38.86 7.52
N LYS A 152 14.61 -38.98 7.06
CA LYS A 152 14.04 -40.25 6.60
C LYS A 152 13.96 -40.27 5.08
N GLU A 153 14.28 -41.41 4.47
CA GLU A 153 14.09 -41.58 3.03
C GLU A 153 12.61 -41.56 2.64
N LEU A 154 12.34 -41.04 1.45
CA LEU A 154 11.00 -40.95 0.92
C LEU A 154 10.43 -42.36 0.66
N PRO A 155 9.20 -42.68 1.14
CA PRO A 155 8.62 -44.00 0.97
C PRO A 155 8.29 -44.30 -0.51
N HIS A 156 8.57 -45.53 -0.96
CA HIS A 156 8.35 -45.97 -2.34
C HIS A 156 6.85 -46.19 -2.63
N CYS A 157 6.37 -45.71 -3.79
CA CYS A 157 4.95 -45.70 -4.20
C CYS A 157 4.24 -47.06 -4.11
N GLU A 158 4.95 -48.18 -4.30
CA GLU A 158 4.35 -49.51 -4.39
C GLU A 158 3.70 -49.98 -3.07
N ASN A 159 4.15 -49.46 -1.93
CA ASN A 159 3.66 -49.89 -0.62
C ASN A 159 2.23 -49.42 -0.30
N PHE A 160 1.71 -48.42 -1.03
CA PHE A 160 0.38 -47.86 -0.82
C PHE A 160 -0.70 -48.46 -1.74
N LYS A 161 -0.33 -49.39 -2.63
CA LYS A 161 -1.25 -50.00 -3.61
C LYS A 161 -2.11 -51.15 -3.03
N LYS A 162 -1.91 -51.53 -1.76
CA LYS A 162 -2.74 -52.53 -1.07
C LYS A 162 -3.33 -51.95 0.22
N PRO A 163 -4.60 -51.52 0.23
CA PRO A 163 -5.31 -51.32 1.48
C PRO A 163 -5.47 -52.69 2.17
N ARG A 164 -5.16 -52.76 3.46
CA ARG A 164 -5.53 -53.87 4.33
C ARG A 164 -6.73 -53.44 5.16
#